data_AF-A0AAV4IDB2-F1
#
_entry.id   AF-A0AAV4IDB2-F1
#
_cell.length_a   1.000
_cell.length_b   1.000
_cell.length_c   1.000
_cell.angle_alpha   90.00
_cell.angle_beta   90.00
_cell.angle_gamma   90.00
#
_symmetry.space_group_name_H-M   'P 1'
#
loop_
_entity.id
_entity.type
_entity.pdbx_description
1 polymer ?
#
loop_
_entity_poly.entity_id
_entity_poly.type
_entity_poly.pdbx_seq_one_letter_code
_entity_poly.pdbx_strand_id
1 'polypeptide(L)'
;MISTSLCKQHHFGIKSTDRINQAVENPGQKSLRGTWNQIKTAAENVKSKKKETKDKEKFEKRIMEELLKMFNDSEFFYYSEDFDLTTSLQRQHSPDYQHDAALWQRADTRFFWNKHMLAELIDLDDPLAAHWILPVIQGYVQMETCLMDFEEDKTAADMSSSGEFSLPSGPKLDPLSYNISIVSRRSCHRAGTRSRMRGINSDGACANYVETEQIIEFSPHIVSFVQVRGSIPVFWSQSGFKYRPPPRLDRGEFTSVSSSSIQCLTAVSFA
;
A
#
# COMPACT_ATOMS: atom_id res chain seq x y z
N MET A 1 23.19 -1.95 0.99
CA MET A 1 22.73 -1.66 -0.38
C MET A 1 21.38 -2.32 -0.55
N ILE A 2 20.31 -1.55 -0.41
CA ILE A 2 18.94 -2.02 -0.64
C ILE A 2 18.74 -1.99 -2.16
N SER A 3 18.45 -3.13 -2.78
CA SER A 3 18.14 -3.18 -4.21
C SER A 3 16.63 -3.08 -4.40
N THR A 4 16.16 -2.00 -5.02
CA THR A 4 14.74 -1.80 -5.37
C THR A 4 14.56 -1.77 -6.88
N SER A 5 13.63 -2.55 -7.42
CA SER A 5 13.33 -2.59 -8.85
C SER A 5 11.84 -2.31 -9.13
N LEU A 6 11.56 -1.58 -10.21
CA LEU A 6 10.21 -1.28 -10.69
C LEU A 6 9.75 -2.37 -11.69
N CYS A 7 8.57 -2.95 -11.51
CA CYS A 7 8.02 -3.98 -12.40
C CYS A 7 7.46 -3.38 -13.71
N LYS A 8 7.85 -3.88 -14.89
CA LYS A 8 7.60 -3.20 -16.19
C LYS A 8 6.77 -3.94 -17.25
N GLN A 9 6.33 -5.20 -17.12
CA GLN A 9 5.53 -5.84 -18.18
C GLN A 9 4.58 -6.95 -17.74
N HIS A 10 3.32 -6.88 -18.19
CA HIS A 10 2.45 -8.05 -18.39
C HIS A 10 1.60 -7.89 -19.66
N HIS A 11 1.77 -8.80 -20.63
CA HIS A 11 0.97 -8.88 -21.86
C HIS A 11 0.34 -10.27 -21.94
N PHE A 12 -0.98 -10.38 -21.73
CA PHE A 12 -1.71 -11.64 -21.87
C PHE A 12 -2.57 -11.62 -23.12
N GLY A 13 -2.08 -12.26 -24.19
CA GLY A 13 -2.80 -12.43 -25.45
C GLY A 13 -3.66 -13.69 -25.43
N ILE A 14 -4.96 -13.54 -25.69
CA ILE A 14 -5.87 -14.67 -26.00
C ILE A 14 -6.69 -14.28 -27.23
N LYS A 15 -6.56 -15.05 -28.31
CA LYS A 15 -7.33 -14.90 -29.56
C LYS A 15 -8.58 -15.78 -29.51
N SER A 16 -9.75 -15.22 -29.86
CA SER A 16 -11.03 -15.93 -29.91
C SER A 16 -11.24 -16.62 -31.26
N THR A 17 -11.78 -17.84 -31.23
CA THR A 17 -12.15 -18.68 -32.39
C THR A 17 -13.58 -18.42 -32.88
N ASP A 18 -13.77 -18.49 -34.20
CA ASP A 18 -15.03 -18.33 -34.94
C ASP A 18 -16.02 -19.51 -34.77
N ARG A 19 -17.34 -19.22 -34.87
CA ARG A 19 -18.39 -20.25 -35.04
C ARG A 19 -19.26 -19.98 -36.27
N ILE A 20 -19.52 -21.06 -37.01
CA ILE A 20 -20.29 -21.17 -38.25
C ILE A 20 -21.81 -21.21 -37.95
N ASN A 21 -22.60 -20.50 -38.75
CA ASN A 21 -24.07 -20.53 -38.77
C ASN A 21 -24.59 -21.57 -39.77
N GLN A 22 -25.67 -22.28 -39.43
CA GLN A 22 -26.66 -22.76 -40.41
C GLN A 22 -28.03 -22.96 -39.75
N ALA A 23 -29.07 -22.41 -40.39
CA ALA A 23 -30.47 -22.48 -40.01
C ALA A 23 -31.24 -23.28 -41.08
N VAL A 24 -32.25 -24.04 -40.66
CA VAL A 24 -33.25 -24.66 -41.55
C VAL A 24 -34.64 -24.45 -40.95
N GLU A 25 -35.52 -23.82 -41.72
CA GLU A 25 -36.98 -23.66 -41.51
C GLU A 25 -37.71 -25.00 -41.87
N ASN A 26 -38.96 -25.34 -41.57
CA ASN A 26 -40.26 -24.74 -41.15
C ASN A 26 -41.18 -25.97 -40.83
N PRO A 27 -42.53 -25.94 -40.80
CA PRO A 27 -43.52 -25.10 -40.11
C PRO A 27 -44.52 -25.96 -39.28
N GLY A 28 -45.34 -25.34 -38.41
CA GLY A 28 -46.39 -26.10 -37.69
C GLY A 28 -47.17 -25.29 -36.67
N GLN A 29 -48.09 -24.45 -37.15
CA GLN A 29 -48.88 -23.52 -36.36
C GLN A 29 -50.15 -24.21 -35.82
N LYS A 30 -50.25 -24.46 -34.51
CA LYS A 30 -51.52 -24.57 -33.74
C LYS A 30 -51.30 -24.68 -32.22
N SER A 31 -51.52 -23.55 -31.54
CA SER A 31 -51.84 -23.32 -30.10
C SER A 31 -51.10 -22.07 -29.62
N LEU A 32 -51.54 -20.90 -30.08
CA LEU A 32 -50.70 -19.69 -30.09
C LEU A 32 -50.96 -18.67 -28.98
N ARG A 33 -51.78 -18.96 -27.96
CA ARG A 33 -51.99 -18.00 -26.85
C ARG A 33 -51.43 -18.47 -25.52
N GLY A 34 -51.71 -19.71 -25.10
CA GLY A 34 -51.13 -20.29 -23.89
C GLY A 34 -49.61 -20.47 -24.00
N THR A 35 -49.16 -21.01 -25.14
CA THR A 35 -47.74 -21.21 -25.48
C THR A 35 -47.00 -19.88 -25.68
N TRP A 36 -47.68 -18.85 -26.22
CA TRP A 36 -47.07 -17.53 -26.44
C TRP A 36 -46.78 -16.79 -25.12
N ASN A 37 -47.67 -16.89 -24.14
CA ASN A 37 -47.43 -16.31 -22.83
C ASN A 37 -46.29 -17.03 -22.08
N GLN A 38 -46.21 -18.36 -22.18
CA GLN A 38 -45.09 -19.12 -21.60
C GLN A 38 -43.75 -18.81 -22.28
N ILE A 39 -43.72 -18.71 -23.62
CA ILE A 39 -42.53 -18.30 -24.37
C ILE A 39 -42.15 -16.86 -24.04
N LYS A 40 -43.12 -15.95 -23.84
CA LYS A 40 -42.85 -14.57 -23.47
C LYS A 40 -42.24 -14.47 -22.07
N THR A 41 -42.78 -15.19 -21.08
CA THR A 41 -42.20 -15.26 -19.73
C THR A 41 -40.83 -15.93 -19.72
N ALA A 42 -40.63 -17.02 -20.47
CA ALA A 42 -39.33 -17.66 -20.62
C ALA A 42 -38.31 -16.74 -21.32
N ALA A 43 -38.71 -16.02 -22.37
CA ALA A 43 -37.88 -15.06 -23.07
C ALA A 43 -37.55 -13.83 -22.21
N GLU A 44 -38.48 -13.37 -21.36
CA GLU A 44 -38.23 -12.32 -20.37
C GLU A 44 -37.23 -12.77 -19.30
N ASN A 45 -37.35 -14.01 -18.80
CA ASN A 45 -36.39 -14.61 -17.86
C ASN A 45 -35.00 -14.85 -18.50
N VAL A 46 -34.94 -15.22 -19.78
CA VAL A 46 -33.67 -15.34 -20.52
C VAL A 46 -33.04 -13.97 -20.79
N LYS A 47 -33.86 -12.95 -21.10
CA LYS A 47 -33.38 -11.56 -21.25
C LYS A 47 -32.90 -10.97 -19.94
N SER A 48 -33.58 -11.24 -18.81
CA SER A 48 -33.14 -10.78 -17.48
C SER A 48 -31.82 -11.45 -17.08
N LYS A 49 -31.69 -12.78 -17.25
CA LYS A 49 -30.42 -13.49 -17.04
C LYS A 49 -29.30 -12.97 -17.94
N LYS A 50 -29.56 -12.78 -19.24
CA LYS A 50 -28.56 -12.25 -20.19
C LYS A 50 -28.13 -10.82 -19.83
N LYS A 51 -29.06 -9.99 -19.33
CA LYS A 51 -28.76 -8.64 -18.84
C LYS A 51 -27.91 -8.70 -17.56
N GLU A 52 -28.26 -9.56 -16.61
CA GLU A 52 -27.50 -9.75 -15.37
C GLU A 52 -26.08 -10.28 -15.63
N THR A 53 -25.92 -11.24 -16.55
CA THR A 53 -24.60 -11.71 -17.00
C THR A 53 -23.80 -10.59 -17.66
N LYS A 54 -24.42 -9.80 -18.55
CA LYS A 54 -23.77 -8.66 -19.20
C LYS A 54 -23.38 -7.56 -18.19
N ASP A 55 -24.21 -7.30 -17.18
CA ASP A 55 -23.92 -6.34 -16.13
C ASP A 55 -22.76 -6.83 -15.23
N LYS A 56 -22.71 -8.14 -14.95
CA LYS A 56 -21.58 -8.79 -14.25
C LYS A 56 -20.28 -8.70 -15.06
N GLU A 57 -20.30 -9.05 -16.35
CA GLU A 57 -19.14 -8.92 -17.24
C GLU A 57 -18.66 -7.47 -17.33
N LYS A 58 -19.58 -6.51 -17.42
CA LYS A 58 -19.25 -5.08 -17.44
C LYS A 58 -18.64 -4.62 -16.11
N PHE A 59 -19.14 -5.14 -14.99
CA PHE A 59 -18.57 -4.87 -13.67
C PHE A 59 -17.17 -5.45 -13.54
N GLU A 60 -16.97 -6.72 -13.89
CA GLU A 60 -15.67 -7.39 -13.90
C GLU A 60 -14.65 -6.66 -14.79
N LYS A 61 -15.07 -6.29 -16.01
CA LYS A 61 -14.23 -5.49 -16.91
C LYS A 61 -13.80 -4.17 -16.27
N ARG A 62 -14.72 -3.46 -15.61
CA ARG A 62 -14.41 -2.20 -14.91
C ARG A 62 -13.43 -2.42 -13.76
N ILE A 63 -13.60 -3.48 -12.97
CA ILE A 63 -12.66 -3.80 -11.88
C ILE A 63 -11.28 -4.11 -12.44
N MET A 64 -11.20 -4.90 -13.52
CA MET A 64 -9.93 -5.22 -14.18
C MET A 64 -9.25 -3.97 -14.74
N GLU A 65 -9.99 -3.07 -15.38
CA GLU A 65 -9.47 -1.80 -15.88
C GLU A 65 -8.90 -0.93 -14.75
N GLU A 66 -9.61 -0.80 -13.62
CA GLU A 66 -9.14 -0.03 -12.47
C GLU A 66 -7.92 -0.68 -11.79
N LEU A 67 -7.88 -2.02 -11.69
CA LEU A 67 -6.72 -2.74 -11.17
C LEU A 67 -5.50 -2.55 -12.08
N LEU A 68 -5.64 -2.73 -13.38
CA LEU A 68 -4.56 -2.52 -14.35
C LEU A 68 -4.06 -1.08 -14.31
N LYS A 69 -4.97 -0.11 -14.21
CA LYS A 69 -4.62 1.30 -14.05
C LYS A 69 -3.82 1.54 -12.77
N MET A 70 -4.25 0.95 -11.66
CA MET A 70 -3.54 1.04 -10.39
C MET A 70 -2.11 0.46 -10.48
N PHE A 71 -1.88 -0.64 -11.21
CA PHE A 71 -0.53 -1.20 -11.33
C PHE A 71 0.35 -0.49 -12.37
N ASN A 72 -0.23 -0.11 -13.51
CA ASN A 72 0.55 0.43 -14.63
C ASN A 72 0.81 1.93 -14.51
N ASP A 73 -0.16 2.70 -14.00
CA ASP A 73 -0.08 4.16 -13.97
C ASP A 73 0.38 4.69 -12.60
N SER A 74 0.54 3.82 -11.59
CA SER A 74 0.84 4.24 -10.23
C SER A 74 2.23 3.76 -9.78
N GLU A 75 3.09 4.73 -9.45
CA GLU A 75 4.44 4.50 -8.94
C GLU A 75 4.44 4.37 -7.41
N PHE A 76 3.52 3.57 -6.87
CA PHE A 76 3.31 3.46 -5.43
C PHE A 76 3.62 2.08 -4.86
N PHE A 77 4.08 1.13 -5.67
CA PHE A 77 4.37 -0.22 -5.23
C PHE A 77 5.86 -0.51 -5.28
N TYR A 78 6.40 -0.96 -4.15
CA TYR A 78 7.83 -1.23 -3.99
C TYR A 78 8.03 -2.58 -3.33
N TYR A 79 9.12 -3.24 -3.71
CA TYR A 79 9.57 -4.48 -3.11
C TYR A 79 11.11 -4.52 -3.11
N SER A 80 11.66 -5.42 -2.32
CA SER A 80 13.07 -5.77 -2.34
C SER A 80 13.18 -7.27 -2.10
N GLU A 81 14.13 -7.91 -2.77
CA GLU A 81 14.36 -9.36 -2.68
C GLU A 81 15.16 -9.73 -1.42
N ASP A 82 15.88 -8.77 -0.85
CA ASP A 82 16.88 -8.95 0.19
C ASP A 82 16.61 -8.13 1.46
N PHE A 83 15.72 -7.13 1.38
CA PHE A 83 15.40 -6.22 2.48
C PHE A 83 13.90 -6.21 2.79
N ASP A 84 13.56 -6.26 4.08
CA ASP A 84 12.17 -6.19 4.51
C ASP A 84 11.69 -4.72 4.56
N LEU A 85 11.07 -4.26 3.47
CA LEU A 85 10.46 -2.93 3.40
C LEU A 85 9.21 -2.77 4.29
N THR A 86 8.61 -3.85 4.77
CA THR A 86 7.39 -3.81 5.58
C THR A 86 7.67 -3.41 7.03
N THR A 87 8.91 -3.60 7.50
CA THR A 87 9.31 -3.38 8.89
C THR A 87 10.32 -2.24 9.01
N SER A 88 10.21 -1.40 10.04
CA SER A 88 11.23 -0.36 10.26
C SER A 88 12.58 -0.94 10.66
N LEU A 89 13.66 -0.26 10.33
CA LEU A 89 15.01 -0.66 10.69
C LEU A 89 15.16 -0.83 12.21
N GLN A 90 14.51 0.04 13.00
CA GLN A 90 14.46 -0.09 14.46
C GLN A 90 13.81 -1.42 14.89
N ARG A 91 12.69 -1.80 14.27
CA ARG A 91 12.02 -3.08 14.58
C ARG A 91 12.82 -4.28 14.08
N GLN A 92 13.53 -4.15 12.97
CA GLN A 92 14.42 -5.20 12.45
C GLN A 92 15.63 -5.47 13.37
N HIS A 93 16.04 -4.51 14.21
CA HIS A 93 17.08 -4.70 15.22
C HIS A 93 16.53 -5.12 16.60
N SER A 94 15.22 -5.34 16.71
CA SER A 94 14.60 -5.86 17.93
C SER A 94 14.95 -7.35 18.10
N PRO A 95 15.12 -7.87 19.33
CA PRO A 95 15.31 -9.29 19.58
C PRO A 95 14.15 -10.17 19.08
N ASP A 96 12.95 -9.59 18.89
CA ASP A 96 11.77 -10.30 18.39
C ASP A 96 11.80 -10.52 16.87
N TYR A 97 12.72 -9.87 16.14
CA TYR A 97 12.77 -9.96 14.69
C TYR A 97 13.50 -11.22 14.23
N GLN A 98 12.82 -12.04 13.42
CA GLN A 98 13.32 -13.34 12.97
C GLN A 98 14.21 -13.20 11.72
N HIS A 99 15.51 -12.99 11.93
CA HIS A 99 16.48 -12.83 10.84
C HIS A 99 16.65 -14.07 9.95
N ASP A 100 16.42 -15.27 10.50
CA ASP A 100 16.58 -16.53 9.77
C ASP A 100 15.31 -16.95 9.01
N ALA A 101 14.17 -16.32 9.30
CA ALA A 101 12.91 -16.61 8.62
C ALA A 101 12.87 -15.99 7.22
N ALA A 102 12.03 -16.57 6.34
CA ALA A 102 11.80 -16.00 5.02
C ALA A 102 11.16 -14.60 5.14
N LEU A 103 11.44 -13.71 4.16
CA LEU A 103 10.95 -12.32 4.19
C LEU A 103 9.45 -12.22 4.43
N TRP A 104 8.66 -13.08 3.77
CA TRP A 104 7.20 -13.07 3.89
C TRP A 104 6.68 -13.56 5.26
N GLN A 105 7.45 -14.35 5.98
CA GLN A 105 7.09 -14.88 7.31
C GLN A 105 7.29 -13.83 8.39
N ARG A 106 8.35 -13.02 8.27
CA ARG A 106 8.68 -11.94 9.21
C ARG A 106 8.07 -10.58 8.83
N ALA A 107 7.50 -10.46 7.65
CA ALA A 107 6.90 -9.23 7.16
C ALA A 107 5.78 -8.72 8.07
N ASP A 108 5.77 -7.41 8.31
CA ASP A 108 4.68 -6.74 9.00
C ASP A 108 3.40 -6.80 8.16
N THR A 109 2.42 -7.55 8.65
CA THR A 109 1.16 -7.79 7.94
C THR A 109 0.40 -6.51 7.65
N ARG A 110 0.63 -5.44 8.42
CA ARG A 110 0.01 -4.13 8.18
C ARG A 110 0.44 -3.55 6.86
N PHE A 111 1.65 -3.85 6.38
CA PHE A 111 2.24 -3.26 5.17
C PHE A 111 2.44 -4.27 4.03
N PHE A 112 2.17 -5.55 4.26
CA PHE A 112 2.20 -6.60 3.23
C PHE A 112 0.96 -6.53 2.33
N TRP A 113 1.01 -5.67 1.31
CA TRP A 113 -0.15 -5.29 0.50
C TRP A 113 -0.75 -6.43 -0.32
N ASN A 114 0.10 -7.22 -0.98
CA ASN A 114 -0.30 -8.36 -1.83
C ASN A 114 -0.51 -9.67 -1.05
N LYS A 115 -0.49 -9.67 0.28
CA LYS A 115 -0.62 -10.89 1.10
C LYS A 115 -1.85 -11.72 0.72
N HIS A 116 -3.00 -11.08 0.53
CA HIS A 116 -4.24 -11.78 0.16
C HIS A 116 -4.16 -12.38 -1.25
N MET A 117 -3.42 -11.78 -2.17
CA MET A 117 -3.23 -12.33 -3.53
C MET A 117 -2.36 -13.59 -3.50
N LEU A 118 -1.49 -13.70 -2.49
CA LEU A 118 -0.58 -14.82 -2.29
C LEU A 118 -1.12 -15.85 -1.29
N ALA A 119 -2.38 -15.74 -0.85
CA ALA A 119 -2.94 -16.59 0.20
C ALA A 119 -2.82 -18.07 -0.12
N GLU A 120 -3.20 -18.48 -1.34
CA GLU A 120 -3.08 -19.89 -1.77
C GLU A 120 -1.63 -20.38 -1.74
N LEU A 121 -0.66 -19.55 -2.12
CA LEU A 121 0.76 -19.91 -2.08
C LEU A 121 1.30 -20.02 -0.66
N ILE A 122 0.82 -19.16 0.25
CA ILE A 122 1.18 -19.18 1.67
C ILE A 122 0.56 -20.42 2.33
N ASP A 123 -0.70 -20.73 2.04
CA ASP A 123 -1.45 -21.82 2.64
C ASP A 123 -0.98 -23.21 2.16
N LEU A 124 -0.25 -23.28 1.03
CA LEU A 124 0.40 -24.52 0.58
C LEU A 124 1.48 -25.02 1.55
N ASP A 125 2.09 -24.12 2.32
CA ASP A 125 3.18 -24.43 3.28
C ASP A 125 4.34 -25.25 2.68
N ASP A 126 4.60 -25.04 1.38
CA ASP A 126 5.69 -25.70 0.65
C ASP A 126 6.95 -24.83 0.68
N PRO A 127 8.10 -25.34 1.19
CA PRO A 127 9.38 -24.63 1.14
C PRO A 127 9.78 -24.15 -0.26
N LEU A 128 9.39 -24.87 -1.32
CA LEU A 128 9.65 -24.47 -2.71
C LEU A 128 8.81 -23.27 -3.16
N ALA A 129 7.63 -23.08 -2.55
CA ALA A 129 6.78 -21.93 -2.83
C ALA A 129 7.34 -20.63 -2.23
N ALA A 130 8.18 -20.72 -1.19
CA ALA A 130 8.70 -19.55 -0.47
C ALA A 130 9.40 -18.52 -1.37
N HIS A 131 10.09 -18.96 -2.43
CA HIS A 131 10.77 -18.07 -3.37
C HIS A 131 9.81 -17.20 -4.20
N TRP A 132 8.54 -17.62 -4.32
CA TRP A 132 7.50 -16.92 -5.07
C TRP A 132 6.69 -15.94 -4.20
N ILE A 133 6.88 -15.98 -2.88
CA ILE A 133 6.14 -15.16 -1.93
C ILE A 133 6.96 -13.91 -1.59
N LEU A 134 6.72 -12.84 -2.34
CA LEU A 134 7.45 -11.58 -2.20
C LEU A 134 6.54 -10.47 -1.62
N PRO A 135 6.87 -9.91 -0.45
CA PRO A 135 6.13 -8.79 0.11
C PRO A 135 6.28 -7.52 -0.73
N VAL A 136 5.13 -6.95 -1.11
CA VAL A 136 5.04 -5.65 -1.77
C VAL A 136 4.43 -4.65 -0.78
N ILE A 137 5.06 -3.49 -0.63
CA ILE A 137 4.51 -2.35 0.10
C ILE A 137 3.81 -1.39 -0.86
N GLN A 138 2.76 -0.72 -0.36
CA GLN A 138 2.20 0.46 -1.02
C GLN A 138 2.72 1.72 -0.32
N GLY A 139 3.31 2.67 -1.05
CA GLY A 139 3.80 3.92 -0.49
C GLY A 139 4.85 4.58 -1.38
N TYR A 140 6.04 4.82 -0.83
CA TYR A 140 7.13 5.51 -1.50
C TYR A 140 8.48 5.01 -1.01
N VAL A 141 9.44 4.80 -1.91
CA VAL A 141 10.83 4.52 -1.57
C VAL A 141 11.72 5.35 -2.48
N GLN A 142 12.65 6.09 -1.87
CA GLN A 142 13.70 6.81 -2.58
C GLN A 142 14.99 6.72 -1.78
N MET A 143 16.11 6.57 -2.47
CA MET A 143 17.43 6.57 -1.88
C MET A 143 18.33 7.47 -2.71
N GLU A 144 19.12 8.31 -2.06
CA GLU A 144 20.06 9.20 -2.70
C GLU A 144 21.37 9.21 -1.93
N THR A 145 22.48 9.31 -2.65
CA THR A 145 23.78 9.61 -2.05
C THR A 145 23.97 11.12 -2.03
N CYS A 146 24.21 11.66 -0.85
CA CYS A 146 24.39 13.08 -0.61
C CYS A 146 25.83 13.36 -0.15
N LEU A 147 26.27 14.60 -0.37
CA LEU A 147 27.54 15.13 0.11
C LEU A 147 27.23 16.26 1.08
N MET A 148 27.75 16.15 2.30
CA MET A 148 27.71 17.21 3.30
C MET A 148 29.02 17.97 3.25
N ASP A 149 28.97 19.23 2.80
CA ASP A 149 30.09 20.16 2.91
C ASP A 149 30.02 20.88 4.27
N PHE A 150 31.17 21.04 4.91
CA PHE A 150 31.28 21.71 6.22
C PHE A 150 31.79 23.16 6.10
N GLU A 151 31.97 23.66 4.87
CA GLU A 151 32.49 25.02 4.62
C GLU A 151 31.41 26.11 4.45
N GLU A 152 30.12 25.79 4.64
CA GLU A 152 29.03 26.77 4.58
C GLU A 152 28.91 27.58 5.88
N ASP A 153 29.66 28.70 5.97
CA ASP A 153 29.23 29.98 6.58
C ASP A 153 30.34 31.07 6.65
N LYS A 154 31.33 31.07 5.74
CA LYS A 154 32.34 32.16 5.69
C LYS A 154 32.01 33.28 4.69
N THR A 155 31.11 33.06 3.73
CA THR A 155 30.83 34.02 2.66
C THR A 155 29.78 35.08 3.01
N ALA A 156 29.05 34.95 4.12
CA ALA A 156 28.09 35.96 4.58
C ALA A 156 28.68 36.99 5.58
N ALA A 157 29.85 36.70 6.17
CA ALA A 157 30.49 37.57 7.17
C ALA A 157 31.53 38.55 6.58
N ASP A 158 32.04 38.30 5.37
CA ASP A 158 33.20 39.05 4.83
C ASP A 158 32.84 40.38 4.13
N MET A 159 31.58 40.84 4.21
CA MET A 159 31.17 42.17 3.72
C MET A 159 31.09 43.24 4.82
N SER A 160 31.43 42.94 6.08
CA SER A 160 31.57 43.97 7.13
C SER A 160 32.82 43.79 8.00
N SER A 161 33.59 44.88 8.06
CA SER A 161 34.73 45.15 8.95
C SER A 161 36.13 44.74 8.47
N SER A 162 36.83 45.77 8.00
CA SER A 162 38.26 45.96 8.11
C SER A 162 38.79 45.74 9.53
N GLY A 163 39.85 44.96 9.69
CA GLY A 163 40.76 45.01 10.84
C GLY A 163 40.86 43.71 11.66
N GLU A 164 41.99 43.02 11.50
CA GLU A 164 42.67 42.17 12.50
C GLU A 164 41.83 41.18 13.35
N PHE A 165 41.79 39.90 12.92
CA PHE A 165 42.34 38.71 13.61
C PHE A 165 41.83 37.47 12.87
N SER A 166 42.60 36.95 11.92
CA SER A 166 42.29 35.68 11.26
C SER A 166 42.48 34.54 12.29
N LEU A 167 41.38 34.01 12.82
CA LEU A 167 41.44 32.73 13.52
C LEU A 167 42.06 31.70 12.57
N PRO A 168 42.94 30.80 13.05
CA PRO A 168 43.41 29.70 12.22
C PRO A 168 42.16 28.97 11.73
N SER A 169 41.98 28.95 10.41
CA SER A 169 40.97 28.11 9.78
C SER A 169 41.08 26.74 10.43
N GLY A 170 40.02 26.29 11.10
CA GLY A 170 39.95 24.93 11.61
C GLY A 170 40.34 23.94 10.51
N PRO A 171 40.76 22.71 10.86
CA PRO A 171 41.13 21.74 9.84
C PRO A 171 40.03 21.69 8.77
N LYS A 172 40.40 21.90 7.51
CA LYS A 172 39.49 21.68 6.38
C LYS A 172 39.04 20.24 6.48
N LEU A 173 37.77 20.04 6.82
CA LEU A 173 37.18 18.72 6.87
C LEU A 173 36.80 18.34 5.45
N ASP A 174 37.17 17.13 5.04
CA ASP A 174 36.72 16.61 3.75
C ASP A 174 35.20 16.47 3.76
N PRO A 175 34.51 16.74 2.64
CA PRO A 175 33.07 16.55 2.54
C PRO A 175 32.67 15.12 2.92
N LEU A 176 31.66 14.99 3.78
CA LEU A 176 31.16 13.71 4.23
C LEU A 176 30.11 13.19 3.26
N SER A 177 30.38 12.06 2.62
CA SER A 177 29.39 11.33 1.81
C SER A 177 28.51 10.46 2.70
N TYR A 178 27.19 10.55 2.52
CA TYR A 178 26.20 9.76 3.24
C TYR A 178 25.05 9.36 2.32
N ASN A 179 24.39 8.24 2.61
CA ASN A 179 23.16 7.87 1.91
C ASN A 179 21.96 8.28 2.75
N ILE A 180 20.97 8.88 2.10
CA ILE A 180 19.64 9.13 2.68
C ILE A 180 18.63 8.26 1.96
N SER A 181 17.80 7.58 2.75
CA SER A 181 16.67 6.81 2.25
C SER A 181 15.39 7.29 2.92
N ILE A 182 14.33 7.48 2.14
CA ILE A 182 12.98 7.73 2.62
C ILE A 182 12.11 6.56 2.23
N VAL A 183 11.57 5.86 3.23
CA VAL A 183 10.64 4.73 3.05
C VAL A 183 9.31 5.10 3.68
N SER A 184 8.28 5.29 2.87
CA SER A 184 6.90 5.44 3.33
C SER A 184 6.11 4.20 2.97
N ARG A 185 5.39 3.64 3.94
CA ARG A 185 4.56 2.43 3.79
C ARG A 185 3.18 2.68 4.36
N ARG A 186 2.17 2.39 3.56
CA ARG A 186 0.75 2.56 3.88
C ARG A 186 0.15 1.25 4.34
N SER A 187 -0.58 1.30 5.44
CA SER A 187 -1.23 0.11 5.96
C SER A 187 -2.36 -0.37 5.04
N CYS A 188 -2.42 -1.68 4.80
CA CYS A 188 -3.53 -2.34 4.13
C CYS A 188 -4.73 -2.57 5.06
N HIS A 189 -4.52 -2.52 6.38
CA HIS A 189 -5.60 -2.62 7.36
C HIS A 189 -6.50 -1.39 7.31
N ARG A 190 -7.82 -1.61 7.33
CA ARG A 190 -8.85 -0.56 7.34
C ARG A 190 -8.60 0.51 6.25
N ALA A 191 -8.12 0.08 5.09
CA ALA A 191 -7.91 0.93 3.93
C ALA A 191 -9.24 1.33 3.30
N GLY A 192 -9.42 2.63 3.03
CA GLY A 192 -10.61 3.13 2.34
C GLY A 192 -10.67 4.64 2.29
N THR A 193 -11.70 5.18 1.63
CA THR A 193 -11.81 6.63 1.44
C THR A 193 -12.01 7.35 2.77
N ARG A 194 -11.40 8.54 2.91
CA ARG A 194 -11.48 9.40 4.12
C ARG A 194 -12.93 9.74 4.53
N SER A 195 -13.87 9.69 3.59
CA SER A 195 -15.29 9.92 3.85
C SER A 195 -15.97 8.71 4.53
N ARG A 196 -15.45 7.50 4.31
CA ARG A 196 -16.09 6.25 4.73
C ARG A 196 -15.38 5.57 5.91
N MET A 197 -14.07 5.75 6.06
CA MET A 197 -13.28 5.08 7.10
C MET A 197 -12.49 6.09 7.92
N ARG A 198 -12.82 6.14 9.21
CA ARG A 198 -12.20 6.98 10.25
C ARG A 198 -12.07 6.17 11.54
N GLY A 199 -11.24 6.67 12.44
CA GLY A 199 -11.07 6.05 13.74
C GLY A 199 -10.39 4.68 13.72
N ILE A 200 -10.53 3.98 14.83
CA ILE A 200 -10.00 2.64 15.10
C ILE A 200 -11.09 1.57 14.88
N ASN A 201 -10.71 0.35 14.52
CA ASN A 201 -11.61 -0.83 14.56
C ASN A 201 -11.53 -1.56 15.91
N SER A 202 -12.29 -2.65 16.05
CA SER A 202 -12.24 -3.54 17.22
C SER A 202 -10.86 -4.14 17.46
N ASP A 203 -10.09 -4.31 16.39
CA ASP A 203 -8.80 -4.99 16.40
C ASP A 203 -7.63 -4.04 16.65
N GLY A 204 -7.91 -2.76 16.95
CA GLY A 204 -6.88 -1.75 17.24
C GLY A 204 -6.24 -1.09 16.02
N ALA A 205 -6.68 -1.42 14.80
CA ALA A 205 -6.18 -0.86 13.55
C ALA A 205 -6.83 0.50 13.23
N CYS A 206 -6.01 1.53 13.15
CA CYS A 206 -6.42 2.87 12.75
C CYS A 206 -6.56 2.98 11.23
N ALA A 207 -7.62 3.65 10.76
CA ALA A 207 -7.81 3.90 9.34
C ALA A 207 -6.72 4.83 8.78
N ASN A 208 -6.29 4.57 7.54
CA ASN A 208 -5.29 5.38 6.81
C ASN A 208 -3.95 5.52 7.56
N TYR A 209 -3.52 4.46 8.25
CA TYR A 209 -2.22 4.41 8.93
C TYR A 209 -1.07 4.35 7.92
N VAL A 210 -0.03 5.13 8.15
CA VAL A 210 1.19 5.25 7.34
C VAL A 210 2.37 5.39 8.28
N GLU A 211 3.44 4.66 7.99
CA GLU A 211 4.77 4.89 8.57
C GLU A 211 5.67 5.51 7.50
N THR A 212 6.35 6.59 7.85
CA THR A 212 7.41 7.18 7.04
C THR A 212 8.70 7.13 7.83
N GLU A 213 9.71 6.51 7.26
CA GLU A 213 10.99 6.26 7.87
C GLU A 213 12.09 6.95 7.06
N GLN A 214 12.90 7.76 7.75
CA GLN A 214 14.10 8.35 7.23
C GLN A 214 15.30 7.55 7.74
N ILE A 215 16.11 7.04 6.83
CA ILE A 215 17.32 6.27 7.13
C ILE A 215 18.51 7.07 6.60
N ILE A 216 19.50 7.30 7.46
CA ILE A 216 20.76 7.95 7.10
C ILE A 216 21.88 6.95 7.37
N GLU A 217 22.64 6.61 6.33
CA GLU A 217 23.81 5.74 6.42
C GLU A 217 25.07 6.58 6.21
N PHE A 218 25.91 6.67 7.24
CA PHE A 218 27.23 7.29 7.20
C PHE A 218 28.20 6.41 7.97
N SER A 219 29.03 5.65 7.25
CA SER A 219 29.84 4.58 7.86
C SER A 219 30.68 5.09 9.05
N PRO A 220 30.66 4.39 10.21
CA PRO A 220 30.04 3.08 10.48
C PRO A 220 28.58 3.16 11.00
N HIS A 221 27.97 4.33 11.02
CA HIS A 221 26.69 4.57 11.65
C HIS A 221 25.51 4.46 10.67
N ILE A 222 24.40 3.95 11.20
CA ILE A 222 23.11 3.95 10.53
C ILE A 222 22.10 4.50 11.53
N VAL A 223 21.35 5.52 11.12
CA VAL A 223 20.30 6.13 11.94
C VAL A 223 18.97 5.96 11.22
N SER A 224 17.95 5.51 11.94
CA SER A 224 16.58 5.42 11.44
C SER A 224 15.66 6.25 12.33
N PHE A 225 14.81 7.05 11.69
CA PHE A 225 13.79 7.86 12.34
C PHE A 225 12.43 7.59 11.71
N VAL A 226 11.48 7.10 12.51
CA VAL A 226 10.14 6.74 12.05
C VAL A 226 9.12 7.76 12.53
N GLN A 227 8.31 8.26 11.60
CA GLN A 227 7.13 9.07 11.85
C GLN A 227 5.87 8.31 11.45
N VAL A 228 4.82 8.44 12.26
CA VAL A 228 3.53 7.78 12.00
C VAL A 228 2.45 8.82 11.70
N ARG A 229 1.56 8.49 10.76
CA ARG A 229 0.36 9.28 10.44
C ARG A 229 -0.82 8.33 10.34
N GLY A 230 -1.94 8.68 10.94
CA GLY A 230 -3.16 7.87 10.84
C GLY A 230 -4.40 8.60 11.30
N SER A 231 -5.54 7.93 11.24
CA SER A 231 -6.75 8.42 11.92
C SER A 231 -6.54 8.44 13.43
N ILE A 232 -7.18 9.40 14.10
CA ILE A 232 -7.21 9.49 15.56
C ILE A 232 -7.74 8.16 16.12
N PRO A 233 -7.06 7.52 17.08
CA PRO A 233 -7.32 6.16 17.56
C PRO A 233 -8.54 6.08 18.50
N VAL A 234 -9.70 6.52 18.00
CA VAL A 234 -10.97 6.53 18.73
C VAL A 234 -12.04 5.90 17.83
N PHE A 235 -13.08 5.31 18.41
CA PHE A 235 -14.25 4.86 17.65
C PHE A 235 -15.08 6.08 17.25
N TRP A 236 -14.91 6.56 16.02
CA TRP A 236 -15.66 7.73 15.55
C TRP A 236 -16.01 7.67 14.08
N SER A 237 -17.16 8.27 13.79
CA SER A 237 -17.71 8.41 12.45
C SER A 237 -18.03 9.87 12.15
N GLN A 238 -18.06 10.21 10.87
CA GLN A 238 -18.47 11.54 10.42
C GLN A 238 -19.35 11.35 9.18
N SER A 239 -20.63 11.08 9.41
CA SER A 239 -21.60 10.84 8.35
C SER A 239 -22.30 12.12 7.90
N GLY A 240 -22.39 12.33 6.59
CA GLY A 240 -23.24 13.35 5.99
C GLY A 240 -22.52 14.19 4.93
N PHE A 241 -23.29 14.68 3.97
CA PHE A 241 -22.83 15.60 2.91
C PHE A 241 -22.91 17.08 3.31
N LYS A 242 -23.26 17.37 4.57
CA LYS A 242 -23.37 18.73 5.09
C LYS A 242 -21.97 19.37 5.20
N TYR A 243 -21.90 20.68 5.00
CA TYR A 243 -20.67 21.44 5.28
C TYR A 243 -20.33 21.30 6.78
N ARG A 244 -19.16 20.72 7.08
CA ARG A 244 -18.66 20.40 8.44
C ARG A 244 -19.64 19.54 9.27
N PRO A 245 -19.85 18.25 8.94
CA PRO A 245 -20.64 17.37 9.80
C PRO A 245 -19.95 17.22 11.16
N PRO A 246 -20.65 17.32 12.30
CA PRO A 246 -20.01 17.10 13.59
C PRO A 246 -19.53 15.64 13.70
N PRO A 247 -18.33 15.39 14.25
CA PRO A 247 -17.88 14.03 14.53
C PRO A 247 -18.79 13.38 15.58
N ARG A 248 -19.04 12.08 15.42
CA ARG A 248 -19.80 11.27 16.36
C ARG A 248 -18.88 10.21 16.94
N LEU A 249 -18.86 10.10 18.27
CA LEU A 249 -18.18 9.00 18.95
C LEU A 249 -19.13 7.81 18.98
N ASP A 250 -18.70 6.68 18.41
CA ASP A 250 -19.56 5.51 18.20
C ASP A 250 -19.58 4.59 19.44
N ARG A 251 -18.62 4.72 20.36
CA ARG A 251 -18.56 3.98 21.63
C ARG A 251 -18.26 4.92 22.81
N GLY A 252 -18.96 4.75 23.93
CA GLY A 252 -18.74 5.52 25.17
C GLY A 252 -17.45 5.14 25.91
N GLU A 253 -17.10 5.89 26.95
CA GLU A 253 -15.81 5.92 27.67
C GLU A 253 -15.26 4.57 28.20
N PHE A 254 -16.03 3.48 28.19
CA PHE A 254 -15.69 2.20 28.84
C PHE A 254 -15.19 1.08 27.93
N THR A 255 -15.12 1.28 26.61
CA THR A 255 -14.46 0.32 25.70
C THR A 255 -13.22 0.95 25.07
N SER A 256 -12.28 1.39 25.90
CA SER A 256 -10.94 1.70 25.43
C SER A 256 -10.25 0.38 25.08
N VAL A 257 -9.86 0.23 23.82
CA VAL A 257 -8.87 -0.78 23.44
C VAL A 257 -7.63 -0.47 24.27
N SER A 258 -7.05 -1.45 24.96
CA SER A 258 -5.88 -1.24 25.82
C SER A 258 -4.80 -0.48 25.04
N SER A 259 -4.08 0.46 25.66
CA SER A 259 -3.04 1.23 24.98
C SER A 259 -1.97 0.32 24.33
N SER A 260 -1.73 -0.86 24.93
CA SER A 260 -0.88 -1.94 24.41
C SER A 260 -1.40 -2.61 23.13
N SER A 261 -2.69 -2.48 22.82
CA SER A 261 -3.33 -3.01 21.61
C SER A 261 -3.43 -1.96 20.49
N ILE A 262 -3.06 -0.70 20.76
CA ILE A 262 -3.05 0.36 19.75
C ILE A 262 -1.75 0.25 18.97
N GLN A 263 -1.83 -0.26 17.74
CA GLN A 263 -0.69 -0.44 16.83
C GLN A 263 0.00 0.88 16.40
N CYS A 264 -0.46 2.04 16.89
CA CYS A 264 0.08 3.37 16.59
C CYS A 264 1.06 3.95 17.63
N LEU A 265 1.20 3.37 18.83
CA LEU A 265 1.84 4.06 19.96
C LEU A 265 3.34 3.76 20.19
N THR A 266 3.96 2.88 19.41
CA THR A 266 5.38 2.52 19.59
C THR A 266 6.26 3.15 18.51
N ALA A 267 6.59 4.43 18.65
CA ALA A 267 7.67 5.07 17.89
C ALA A 267 8.12 6.40 18.53
N VAL A 268 8.43 6.42 19.83
CA VAL A 268 9.30 7.46 20.39
C VAL A 268 10.22 6.79 21.42
N SER A 269 11.41 6.41 20.99
CA SER A 269 12.54 6.25 21.89
C SER A 269 13.70 6.99 21.25
N PHE A 270 14.11 8.07 21.91
CA PHE A 270 15.40 8.70 21.67
C PHE A 270 16.46 7.74 22.21
N ALA A 271 17.41 7.38 21.35
CA ALA A 271 18.73 6.94 21.78
C ALA A 271 19.60 8.18 21.98
#